data_AF-A0A6M0C3V6-F1
#
_entry.id   AF-A0A6M0C3V6-F1
#
_cell.length_a   1.000
_cell.length_b   1.000
_cell.length_c   1.000
_cell.angle_alpha   90.00
_cell.angle_beta   90.00
_cell.angle_gamma   90.00
#
_symmetry.space_group_name_H-M   'P 1'
#
loop_
_entity.id
_entity.type
_entity.pdbx_description
1 polymer ?
#
loop_
_entity_poly.entity_id
_entity_poly.type
_entity_poly.pdbx_seq_one_letter_code
_entity_poly.pdbx_strand_id
1 'polypeptide(L)'
;WGEQASELNARTGCVGCPLATKDTALENLIKLPQWNYLQPLTKLRPLYERFRGFDLRLQKTKPEILKNGKLGKNPGRKGPLTLNARLWGLKEVLKIQDEVNTIAEKESRDRVDILTLEEENRIRELITNNTWPQGWTGTEPLGNELYGQYYSNGSYQPTIFETGK
;
A
#
# COMPACT_ATOMS: atom_id res chain seq x y z
N TRP A 1 17.03 34.61 -11.18
CA TRP A 1 15.79 34.18 -11.85
C TRP A 1 15.78 32.66 -11.83
N GLY A 2 14.90 31.94 -11.16
CA GLY A 2 13.71 32.32 -10.41
C GLY A 2 13.70 31.62 -9.06
N GLU A 3 13.26 32.38 -8.07
CA GLU A 3 12.73 31.88 -6.81
C GLU A 3 11.70 30.79 -7.16
N GLN A 4 11.96 29.55 -6.78
CA GLN A 4 10.91 28.54 -6.78
C GLN A 4 9.91 29.01 -5.73
N ALA A 5 8.88 29.72 -6.17
CA ALA A 5 7.72 30.03 -5.36
C ALA A 5 7.29 28.69 -4.76
N SER A 6 7.54 28.53 -3.46
CA SER A 6 7.13 27.34 -2.72
C SER A 6 5.68 27.08 -3.08
N GLU A 7 5.38 25.89 -3.61
CA GLU A 7 4.04 25.47 -4.00
C GLU A 7 3.14 25.38 -2.75
N LEU A 8 2.81 26.53 -2.17
CA LEU A 8 1.88 26.71 -1.06
C LEU A 8 0.44 26.35 -1.50
N ASN A 9 0.20 26.37 -2.81
CA ASN A 9 -1.10 26.16 -3.43
C ASN A 9 -1.00 25.17 -4.60
N ALA A 10 -0.39 24.00 -4.38
CA ALA A 10 -0.68 22.85 -5.25
C ALA A 10 -2.18 22.52 -5.08
N ARG A 11 -3.00 23.12 -5.94
CA ARG A 11 -4.44 22.87 -6.04
C ARG A 11 -4.60 21.38 -6.32
N THR A 12 -5.40 20.70 -5.49
CA THR A 12 -5.81 19.29 -5.59
C THR A 12 -4.70 18.23 -5.44
N GLY A 13 -4.15 18.11 -4.23
CA GLY A 13 -3.46 16.88 -3.80
C GLY A 13 -4.45 15.85 -3.24
N CYS A 14 -4.25 14.56 -3.53
CA CYS A 14 -5.01 13.51 -2.84
C CYS A 14 -4.59 13.48 -1.36
N VAL A 15 -5.55 13.35 -0.44
CA VAL A 15 -5.30 13.29 1.01
C VAL A 15 -4.42 12.07 1.33
N GLY A 16 -3.26 12.30 1.93
CA GLY A 16 -2.31 11.25 2.29
C GLY A 16 -1.73 10.48 1.09
N CYS A 17 -1.69 11.09 -0.11
CA CYS A 17 -1.31 10.39 -1.35
C CYS A 17 0.03 9.65 -1.23
N PRO A 18 0.09 8.34 -1.51
CA PRO A 18 1.35 7.60 -1.50
C PRO A 18 2.26 7.95 -2.69
N LEU A 19 1.77 8.67 -3.70
CA LEU A 19 2.52 9.06 -4.88
C LEU A 19 3.20 10.43 -4.73
N ALA A 20 2.80 11.22 -3.74
CA ALA A 20 3.41 12.52 -3.47
C ALA A 20 4.54 12.40 -2.44
N THR A 21 5.63 13.16 -2.60
CA THR A 21 6.71 13.20 -1.60
C THR A 21 6.26 13.86 -0.31
N LYS A 22 5.32 14.82 -0.39
CA LYS A 22 4.76 15.56 0.74
C LYS A 22 3.29 15.91 0.48
N ASP A 23 2.46 15.89 1.53
CA ASP A 23 1.06 16.35 1.46
C ASP A 23 0.93 17.74 2.08
N THR A 24 1.31 18.75 1.30
CA THR A 24 1.26 20.16 1.74
C THR A 24 -0.18 20.65 1.95
N ALA A 25 -1.16 20.05 1.26
CA ALA A 25 -2.55 20.44 1.35
C ALA A 25 -3.15 20.08 2.72
N LEU A 26 -3.08 18.79 3.11
CA LEU A 26 -3.57 18.36 4.41
C LEU A 26 -2.79 19.02 5.55
N GLU A 27 -1.46 19.10 5.44
CA GLU A 27 -0.60 19.72 6.46
C GLU A 27 -0.95 21.20 6.72
N ASN A 28 -1.32 21.96 5.69
CA ASN A 28 -1.73 23.35 5.86
C ASN A 28 -3.17 23.49 6.33
N LEU A 29 -4.05 22.59 5.88
CA LEU A 29 -5.46 22.61 6.23
C LEU A 29 -5.68 22.34 7.73
N ILE A 30 -5.00 21.34 8.30
CA ILE A 30 -5.13 21.01 9.74
C ILE A 30 -4.59 22.09 10.68
N LYS A 31 -3.78 23.04 10.19
CA LYS A 31 -3.32 24.20 10.98
C LYS A 31 -4.44 25.23 11.20
N LEU A 32 -5.48 25.19 10.38
CA LEU A 32 -6.64 26.06 10.52
C LEU A 32 -7.57 25.46 11.60
N PRO A 33 -7.96 26.22 12.64
CA PRO A 33 -8.72 25.69 13.77
C PRO A 33 -10.01 24.96 13.36
N GLN A 34 -10.70 25.42 12.32
CA GLN A 34 -11.93 24.82 11.83
C GLN A 34 -11.76 23.46 11.16
N TRP A 35 -10.53 23.08 10.81
CA TRP A 35 -10.20 21.84 10.09
C TRP A 35 -9.27 20.91 10.88
N ASN A 36 -8.88 21.29 12.09
CA ASN A 36 -7.97 20.52 12.93
C ASN A 36 -8.50 19.11 13.24
N TYR A 37 -9.83 18.91 13.25
CA TYR A 37 -10.45 17.59 13.43
C TYR A 37 -10.06 16.55 12.36
N LEU A 38 -9.55 16.99 11.20
CA LEU A 38 -9.04 16.12 10.14
C LEU A 38 -7.61 15.62 10.36
N GLN A 39 -6.96 16.01 11.47
CA GLN A 39 -5.60 15.58 11.84
C GLN A 39 -5.37 14.06 11.72
N PRO A 40 -6.30 13.17 12.09
CA PRO A 40 -6.05 11.73 11.98
C PRO A 40 -5.81 11.23 10.55
N LEU A 41 -6.26 11.96 9.52
CA LEU A 41 -6.00 11.61 8.10
C LEU A 41 -4.50 11.60 7.76
N THR A 42 -3.66 12.28 8.54
CA THR A 42 -2.21 12.24 8.39
C THR A 42 -1.62 10.83 8.55
N LYS A 43 -2.35 9.91 9.20
CA LYS A 43 -1.95 8.52 9.42
C LYS A 43 -2.06 7.64 8.16
N LEU A 44 -2.82 8.07 7.15
CA LEU A 44 -2.98 7.31 5.90
C LEU A 44 -1.67 7.12 5.15
N ARG A 45 -0.84 8.17 5.10
CA ARG A 45 0.43 8.11 4.37
C ARG A 45 1.42 7.09 4.99
N PRO A 46 1.74 7.15 6.29
CA PRO A 46 2.55 6.12 6.94
C PRO A 46 2.00 4.70 6.73
N LEU A 47 0.67 4.54 6.73
CA LEU A 47 0.03 3.26 6.44
C LEU A 47 0.33 2.78 5.00
N TYR A 48 0.21 3.66 4.00
CA TYR A 48 0.56 3.31 2.62
C TYR A 48 2.05 3.05 2.43
N GLU A 49 2.92 3.76 3.12
CA GLU A 49 4.36 3.48 3.15
C GLU A 49 4.63 2.09 3.72
N ARG A 50 3.94 1.74 4.81
CA ARG A 50 4.04 0.42 5.44
C ARG A 50 3.61 -0.72 4.50
N PHE A 51 2.60 -0.53 3.65
CA PHE A 51 2.19 -1.51 2.63
C PHE A 51 3.26 -1.85 1.59
N ARG A 52 4.33 -1.03 1.48
CA ARG A 52 5.47 -1.35 0.60
C ARG A 52 6.42 -2.38 1.21
N GLY A 53 6.30 -2.66 2.52
CA GLY A 53 7.11 -3.64 3.22
C GLY A 53 7.00 -5.04 2.59
N PHE A 54 8.15 -5.66 2.34
CA PHE A 54 8.20 -6.98 1.69
C PHE A 54 7.67 -8.12 2.56
N ASP A 55 7.61 -7.90 3.86
CA ASP A 55 6.99 -8.79 4.84
C ASP A 55 5.45 -8.81 4.76
N LEU A 56 4.84 -7.87 4.04
CA LEU A 56 3.41 -7.86 3.76
C LEU A 56 3.05 -8.31 2.35
N ARG A 57 4.05 -8.55 1.49
CA ARG A 57 3.85 -8.76 0.06
C ARG A 57 4.36 -10.12 -0.38
N LEU A 58 3.64 -10.73 -1.30
CA LEU A 58 4.07 -11.98 -1.94
C LEU A 58 5.26 -11.74 -2.89
N GLN A 59 6.01 -12.79 -3.22
CA GLN A 59 7.10 -12.74 -4.19
C GLN A 59 7.10 -13.96 -5.11
N LYS A 60 7.32 -13.74 -6.41
CA LYS A 60 7.64 -14.84 -7.34
C LYS A 60 9.06 -15.32 -7.11
N THR A 61 9.26 -16.61 -6.90
CA THR A 61 10.60 -17.21 -6.77
C THR A 61 11.14 -17.76 -8.08
N LYS A 62 10.25 -18.11 -9.02
CA LYS A 62 10.62 -18.61 -10.35
C LYS A 62 10.36 -17.56 -11.42
N PRO A 63 11.18 -17.52 -12.49
CA PRO A 63 10.89 -16.68 -13.64
C PRO A 63 9.63 -17.17 -14.34
N GLU A 64 8.79 -16.22 -14.76
CA GLU A 64 7.65 -16.53 -15.62
C GLU A 64 8.14 -16.78 -17.04
N ILE A 65 7.61 -17.80 -17.71
CA ILE A 65 7.86 -18.05 -19.13
C ILE A 65 6.76 -17.34 -19.91
N LEU A 66 7.15 -16.37 -20.75
CA LEU A 66 6.24 -15.63 -21.61
C LEU A 66 5.72 -16.53 -22.73
N LYS A 67 4.61 -16.12 -23.38
CA LYS A 67 4.03 -16.85 -24.52
C LYS A 67 5.02 -17.11 -25.67
N ASN A 68 6.04 -16.28 -25.79
CA ASN A 68 7.10 -16.41 -26.80
C ASN A 68 8.29 -17.29 -26.36
N GLY A 69 8.18 -18.00 -25.23
CA GLY A 69 9.22 -18.87 -24.67
C GLY A 69 10.34 -18.14 -23.94
N LYS A 70 10.39 -16.80 -23.94
CA LYS A 70 11.41 -16.03 -23.21
C LYS A 70 11.07 -15.90 -21.73
N LEU A 71 12.09 -15.75 -20.88
CA LEU A 71 11.91 -15.42 -19.47
C LEU A 71 11.37 -13.99 -19.31
N GLY A 72 10.50 -13.80 -18.32
CA GLY A 72 10.03 -12.49 -17.91
C GLY A 72 11.19 -11.59 -17.44
N LYS A 73 11.10 -10.29 -17.71
CA LYS A 73 12.18 -9.32 -17.44
C LYS A 73 12.55 -9.19 -15.97
N ASN A 74 11.59 -9.39 -15.07
CA ASN A 74 11.75 -9.21 -13.62
C ASN A 74 11.50 -10.54 -12.88
N PRO A 75 12.44 -11.50 -12.96
CA PRO A 75 12.44 -12.64 -12.05
C PRO A 75 12.49 -12.11 -10.61
N GLY A 76 11.74 -12.71 -9.69
CA GLY A 76 11.73 -12.21 -8.30
C GLY A 76 10.75 -11.08 -8.01
N ARG A 77 9.84 -10.70 -8.92
CA ARG A 77 8.98 -9.52 -8.71
C ARG A 77 8.15 -9.64 -7.43
N LYS A 78 8.08 -8.52 -6.70
CA LYS A 78 7.20 -8.36 -5.53
C LYS A 78 5.77 -8.16 -6.00
N GLY A 79 4.86 -8.85 -5.34
CA GLY A 79 3.46 -9.01 -5.70
C GLY A 79 2.50 -8.22 -4.84
N PRO A 80 1.22 -8.63 -4.83
CA PRO A 80 0.20 -7.99 -4.01
C PRO A 80 0.45 -8.21 -2.51
N LEU A 81 -0.26 -7.43 -1.69
CA LEU A 81 -0.37 -7.65 -0.26
C LEU A 81 -0.99 -9.03 0.02
N THR A 82 -0.54 -9.68 1.08
CA THR A 82 -1.19 -10.88 1.62
C THR A 82 -2.61 -10.56 2.08
N LEU A 83 -3.49 -11.57 2.15
CA LEU A 83 -4.85 -11.35 2.65
C LEU A 83 -4.86 -10.86 4.10
N ASN A 84 -3.96 -11.38 4.94
CA ASN A 84 -3.77 -10.90 6.30
C ASN A 84 -3.37 -9.42 6.34
N ALA A 85 -2.43 -9.02 5.47
CA ALA A 85 -2.03 -7.62 5.35
C ALA A 85 -3.16 -6.72 4.82
N ARG A 86 -4.00 -7.20 3.89
CA ARG A 86 -5.19 -6.47 3.42
C ARG A 86 -6.23 -6.30 4.54
N LEU A 87 -6.49 -7.35 5.31
CA LEU A 87 -7.41 -7.30 6.44
C LEU A 87 -6.92 -6.36 7.54
N TRP A 88 -5.63 -6.41 7.85
CA TRP A 88 -4.99 -5.45 8.75
C TRP A 88 -5.11 -4.02 8.22
N GLY A 89 -4.78 -3.80 6.95
CA GLY A 89 -4.91 -2.51 6.30
C GLY A 89 -6.33 -1.94 6.33
N LEU A 90 -7.33 -2.79 6.07
CA LEU A 90 -8.75 -2.41 6.19
C LEU A 90 -9.08 -1.93 7.60
N LYS A 91 -8.64 -2.65 8.63
CA LYS A 91 -8.85 -2.25 10.04
C LYS A 91 -8.22 -0.90 10.35
N GLU A 92 -6.99 -0.65 9.88
CA GLU A 92 -6.31 0.63 10.11
C GLU A 92 -7.02 1.80 9.40
N VAL A 93 -7.49 1.61 8.16
CA VAL A 93 -8.24 2.66 7.44
C VAL A 93 -9.56 2.98 8.16
N LEU A 94 -10.33 1.96 8.55
CA LEU A 94 -11.59 2.15 9.28
C LEU A 94 -11.37 2.82 10.63
N LYS A 95 -10.28 2.48 11.33
CA LYS A 95 -9.89 3.14 12.58
C LYS A 95 -9.59 4.63 12.36
N ILE A 96 -8.87 4.99 11.29
CA ILE A 96 -8.61 6.40 10.95
C ILE A 96 -9.92 7.14 10.68
N GLN A 97 -10.83 6.55 9.91
CA GLN A 97 -12.14 7.12 9.63
C GLN A 97 -12.95 7.34 10.92
N ASP A 98 -12.99 6.34 11.80
CA ASP A 98 -13.71 6.41 13.08
C ASP A 98 -13.14 7.49 14.01
N GLU A 99 -11.80 7.61 14.07
CA GLU A 99 -11.13 8.66 14.84
C GLU A 99 -11.51 10.07 14.34
N VAL A 100 -11.50 10.30 13.02
CA VAL A 100 -11.93 11.60 12.45
C VAL A 100 -13.40 11.86 12.78
N ASN A 101 -14.26 10.86 12.58
CA ASN A 101 -15.71 11.00 12.74
C ASN A 101 -16.12 11.21 14.20
N THR A 102 -15.40 10.61 15.15
CA THR A 102 -15.59 10.84 16.58
C THR A 102 -15.29 12.28 16.97
N ILE A 103 -14.21 12.87 16.43
CA ILE A 103 -13.87 14.28 16.67
C ILE A 103 -14.90 15.19 15.98
N ALA A 104 -15.28 14.86 14.74
CA ALA A 104 -16.26 15.61 13.98
C ALA A 104 -17.59 15.72 14.74
N GLU A 105 -18.09 14.61 15.31
CA GLU A 105 -19.32 14.62 16.11
C GLU A 105 -19.20 15.50 17.35
N LYS A 106 -18.09 15.40 18.10
CA LYS A 106 -17.85 16.25 19.27
C LYS A 106 -17.82 17.74 18.92
N GLU A 107 -17.28 18.08 17.77
CA GLU A 107 -17.14 19.46 17.30
C GLU A 107 -18.30 19.94 16.42
N SER A 108 -19.35 19.12 16.24
CA SER A 108 -20.47 19.40 15.34
C SER A 108 -20.02 19.74 13.90
N ARG A 109 -19.10 18.93 13.37
CA ARG A 109 -18.53 19.00 12.02
C ARG A 109 -19.06 17.86 11.15
N ASP A 110 -18.82 17.99 9.84
CA ASP A 110 -19.11 16.95 8.87
C ASP A 110 -18.20 15.73 9.06
N ARG A 111 -18.79 14.55 8.88
CA ARG A 111 -18.05 13.28 8.84
C ARG A 111 -17.30 13.11 7.53
N VAL A 112 -16.27 12.28 7.57
CA VAL A 112 -15.56 11.78 6.39
C VAL A 112 -15.97 10.34 6.09
N ASP A 113 -16.02 10.03 4.81
CA ASP A 113 -16.22 8.67 4.30
C ASP A 113 -15.04 8.32 3.37
N ILE A 114 -14.13 7.51 3.89
CA ILE A 114 -12.95 6.98 3.17
C ILE A 114 -13.29 5.65 2.52
N LEU A 115 -14.07 4.82 3.23
CA LEU A 115 -14.59 3.54 2.75
C LEU A 115 -16.05 3.42 3.17
N THR A 116 -16.91 3.33 2.15
CA THR A 116 -18.33 3.06 2.34
C THR A 116 -18.55 1.65 2.89
N LEU A 117 -19.73 1.40 3.46
CA LEU A 117 -20.12 0.06 3.91
C LEU A 117 -20.12 -0.97 2.75
N GLU A 118 -20.48 -0.54 1.55
CA GLU A 118 -20.46 -1.40 0.35
C GLU A 118 -19.02 -1.82 -0.01
N GLU A 119 -18.10 -0.85 -0.03
CA GLU A 119 -16.68 -1.11 -0.31
C GLU A 119 -16.05 -1.99 0.77
N GLU A 120 -16.34 -1.73 2.05
CA GLU A 120 -15.88 -2.58 3.15
C GLU A 120 -16.37 -4.02 2.97
N ASN A 121 -17.66 -4.22 2.72
CA ASN A 121 -18.25 -5.54 2.52
C ASN A 121 -17.61 -6.25 1.31
N ARG A 122 -17.39 -5.53 0.22
CA ARG A 122 -16.74 -6.09 -0.97
C ARG A 122 -15.30 -6.49 -0.70
N ILE A 123 -14.53 -5.69 0.04
CA ILE A 123 -13.15 -6.04 0.43
C ILE A 123 -13.15 -7.31 1.29
N ARG A 124 -14.04 -7.39 2.29
CA ARG A 124 -14.17 -8.56 3.16
C ARG A 124 -14.56 -9.81 2.38
N GLU A 125 -15.53 -9.70 1.48
CA GLU A 125 -15.96 -10.79 0.61
C GLU A 125 -14.80 -11.32 -0.24
N LEU A 126 -14.04 -10.44 -0.91
CA LEU A 126 -12.88 -10.82 -1.72
C LEU A 126 -11.79 -11.50 -0.90
N ILE A 127 -11.58 -11.06 0.34
CA ILE A 127 -10.63 -11.70 1.27
C ILE A 127 -11.12 -13.10 1.66
N THR A 128 -12.40 -13.24 2.04
CA THR A 128 -13.01 -14.53 2.39
C THR A 128 -12.98 -15.51 1.23
N ASN A 129 -13.20 -15.04 0.01
CA ASN A 129 -13.15 -15.83 -1.21
C ASN A 129 -11.71 -16.09 -1.71
N ASN A 130 -10.68 -15.74 -0.93
CA ASN A 130 -9.27 -15.96 -1.25
C ASN A 130 -8.90 -15.40 -2.64
N THR A 131 -9.38 -14.20 -2.98
CA THR A 131 -9.24 -13.62 -4.32
C THR A 131 -7.92 -12.90 -4.52
N TRP A 132 -7.25 -13.22 -5.62
CA TRP A 132 -5.95 -12.67 -6.00
C TRP A 132 -5.96 -12.01 -7.38
N PRO A 133 -5.08 -11.01 -7.61
CA PRO A 133 -4.82 -10.52 -8.96
C PRO A 133 -4.35 -11.64 -9.89
N GLN A 134 -4.61 -11.49 -11.17
CA GLN A 134 -4.21 -12.47 -12.18
C GLN A 134 -2.70 -12.80 -12.07
N GLY A 135 -2.40 -14.10 -12.07
CA GLY A 135 -1.04 -14.61 -11.95
C GLY A 135 -0.55 -14.78 -10.51
N TRP A 136 -1.39 -14.56 -9.50
CA TRP A 136 -1.09 -14.84 -8.10
C TRP A 136 -2.06 -15.86 -7.52
N THR A 137 -1.59 -16.72 -6.63
CA THR A 137 -2.39 -17.78 -6.02
C THR A 137 -2.49 -17.66 -4.51
N GLY A 138 -1.66 -16.84 -3.88
CA GLY A 138 -1.57 -16.74 -2.42
C GLY A 138 -0.69 -17.80 -1.78
N THR A 139 -0.17 -18.74 -2.57
CA THR A 139 0.76 -19.78 -2.13
C THR A 139 2.21 -19.37 -2.37
N GLU A 140 2.43 -18.22 -3.01
CA GLU A 140 3.76 -17.63 -3.11
C GLU A 140 4.29 -17.27 -1.72
N PRO A 141 5.62 -17.30 -1.53
CA PRO A 141 6.19 -16.88 -0.26
C PRO A 141 6.17 -15.37 -0.08
N LEU A 142 6.48 -14.93 1.14
CA LEU A 142 6.67 -13.51 1.41
C LEU A 142 7.96 -12.97 0.78
N GLY A 143 7.97 -11.67 0.51
CA GLY A 143 9.11 -11.00 -0.09
C GLY A 143 10.27 -10.74 0.86
N ASN A 144 10.13 -11.00 2.17
CA ASN A 144 11.21 -10.87 3.15
C ASN A 144 11.91 -12.19 3.47
N GLU A 145 11.44 -13.30 2.90
CA GLU A 145 12.06 -14.61 3.04
C GLU A 145 13.26 -14.76 2.08
N LEU A 146 14.25 -15.57 2.46
CA LEU A 146 15.49 -15.79 1.72
C LEU A 146 15.29 -16.84 0.62
N TYR A 147 15.54 -16.45 -0.62
CA TYR A 147 15.41 -17.30 -1.80
C TYR A 147 16.57 -17.11 -2.75
N GLY A 148 16.93 -18.18 -3.46
CA GLY A 148 17.81 -18.04 -4.60
C GLY A 148 17.20 -17.14 -5.67
N GLN A 149 18.05 -16.39 -6.35
CA GLN A 149 17.65 -15.36 -7.29
C GLN A 149 17.92 -15.81 -8.71
N TYR A 150 16.89 -15.75 -9.56
CA TYR A 150 17.07 -15.83 -11.00
C TYR A 150 17.35 -14.43 -11.56
N TYR A 151 18.24 -14.35 -12.54
CA TYR A 151 18.51 -13.14 -13.30
C TYR A 151 17.82 -13.17 -14.67
N SER A 152 17.75 -12.02 -15.34
CA SER A 152 17.08 -11.86 -16.63
C SER A 152 17.74 -12.68 -17.76
N ASN A 153 19.02 -13.02 -17.63
CA ASN A 153 19.75 -13.91 -18.53
C ASN A 153 19.53 -15.41 -18.23
N GLY A 154 18.73 -15.74 -17.20
CA GLY A 154 18.45 -17.11 -16.78
C GLY A 154 19.45 -17.71 -15.79
N SER A 155 20.52 -17.01 -15.41
CA SER A 155 21.42 -17.51 -14.36
C SER A 155 20.71 -17.55 -13.00
N TYR A 156 21.07 -18.52 -12.17
CA TYR A 156 20.54 -18.71 -10.84
C TYR A 156 21.65 -18.50 -9.81
N GLN A 157 21.39 -17.65 -8.82
CA GLN A 157 22.21 -17.49 -7.64
C GLN A 157 21.53 -18.19 -6.46
N PRO A 158 22.08 -19.31 -5.95
CA PRO A 158 21.57 -19.95 -4.76
C PRO A 158 21.77 -19.07 -3.51
N THR A 159 21.01 -19.34 -2.46
CA THR A 159 21.31 -18.76 -1.14
C THR A 159 22.58 -19.36 -0.54
N ILE A 160 23.19 -18.67 0.42
CA ILE A 160 24.38 -19.17 1.14
C ILE A 160 24.14 -20.50 1.87
N PHE A 161 22.87 -20.83 2.16
CA PHE A 161 22.47 -22.07 2.83
C PHE A 161 22.19 -23.22 1.85
N GLU A 162 22.01 -22.92 0.56
CA GLU A 162 21.82 -23.92 -0.49
C GLU A 162 23.16 -24.47 -1.01
N THR A 163 24.23 -23.67 -0.96
CA THR A 163 25.57 -24.05 -1.47
C THR A 163 26.34 -25.08 -0.65
N GLY A 164 25.76 -25.60 0.44
CA GLY A 164 26.41 -26.53 1.38
C GLY A 164 25.83 -27.95 1.42
N LYS A 165 25.02 -28.34 0.44
CA LYS A 165 24.53 -29.72 0.24
C LYS A 165 25.10 -30.29 -1.05
#